data_AF-A0A161QLU0-F1
#
_entry.id   AF-A0A161QLU0-F1
#
_cell.length_a   1.000
_cell.length_b   1.000
_cell.length_c   1.000
_cell.angle_alpha   90.00
_cell.angle_beta   90.00
_cell.angle_gamma   90.00
#
_symmetry.space_group_name_H-M   'P 1'
#
loop_
_entity.id
_entity.type
_entity.pdbx_description
1 polymer ?
#
loop_
_entity_poly.entity_id
_entity_poly.type
_entity_poly.pdbx_seq_one_letter_code
_entity_poly.pdbx_strand_id
1 'polypeptide(L)' 'MTACGDSKSYIYSNFNPKYAQMALTILRTHYNFCMPFTTKEGKKKTVKTPAQRLGITDKVFDLKDIIYFT' A
#
# COMPACT_ATOMS: atom_id res chain seq x y z
N MET A 1 26.39 -16.90 -14.49
CA MET A 1 26.32 -15.46 -14.16
C MET A 1 24.98 -15.20 -13.51
N THR A 2 24.95 -14.97 -12.19
CA THR A 2 23.71 -14.64 -11.49
C THR A 2 23.51 -13.14 -11.61
N ALA A 3 22.40 -12.72 -12.23
CA ALA A 3 22.06 -11.34 -12.54
C ALA A 3 21.66 -10.53 -11.29
N CYS A 4 22.58 -10.36 -10.35
CA CYS A 4 22.48 -9.34 -9.31
C CYS A 4 23.42 -8.20 -9.72
N GLY A 5 22.90 -7.25 -10.49
CA GLY A 5 23.58 -5.97 -10.66
C GLY A 5 23.74 -5.27 -9.30
N ASP A 6 24.74 -4.40 -9.19
CA ASP A 6 25.20 -3.68 -7.98
C ASP A 6 24.15 -2.77 -7.29
N SER A 7 22.86 -2.91 -7.59
CA SER A 7 21.79 -2.18 -6.94
C SER A 7 21.37 -2.88 -5.64
N LYS A 8 21.19 -2.08 -4.56
CA LYS A 8 20.68 -2.55 -3.27
C LYS A 8 19.45 -3.42 -3.52
N SER A 9 19.53 -4.69 -3.13
CA SER A 9 18.39 -5.59 -3.23
C SER A 9 17.22 -4.98 -2.46
N TYR A 10 16.10 -4.77 -3.13
CA TYR A 10 14.87 -4.31 -2.48
C TYR A 10 14.56 -5.29 -1.34
N ILE A 11 14.37 -4.78 -0.12
CA ILE A 11 14.28 -5.60 1.11
C ILE A 11 13.18 -6.68 0.96
N TYR A 12 12.13 -6.36 0.19
CA TYR A 12 10.99 -7.24 -0.07
C TYR A 12 11.05 -7.95 -1.42
N SER A 13 12.20 -8.51 -1.79
CA SER A 13 12.36 -9.24 -3.05
C SER A 13 11.56 -10.55 -3.10
N ASN A 14 10.94 -10.84 -4.24
CA ASN A 14 10.06 -12.01 -4.44
C ASN A 14 10.79 -13.37 -4.43
N PHE A 15 12.12 -13.38 -4.49
CA PHE A 15 12.90 -14.62 -4.50
C PHE A 15 12.95 -15.31 -3.12
N ASN A 16 12.74 -14.56 -2.04
CA ASN A 16 12.63 -15.13 -0.69
C ASN A 16 11.15 -15.17 -0.29
N PRO A 17 10.57 -16.35 0.02
CA PRO A 17 9.15 -16.47 0.31
C PRO A 17 8.71 -15.62 1.52
N LYS A 18 9.59 -15.42 2.51
CA LYS A 18 9.32 -14.55 3.67
C LYS A 18 9.16 -13.09 3.22
N TYR A 19 10.03 -12.62 2.34
CA TYR A 19 9.99 -11.25 1.81
C TYR A 19 8.86 -11.02 0.81
N ALA A 20 8.53 -12.03 -0.01
CA ALA A 20 7.35 -12.01 -0.86
C ALA A 20 6.06 -11.88 -0.04
N GLN A 21 5.94 -12.61 1.08
CA GLN A 21 4.79 -12.50 1.98
C GLN A 21 4.67 -11.11 2.61
N MET A 22 5.80 -10.52 3.02
CA MET A 22 5.83 -9.14 3.54
C MET A 22 5.39 -8.13 2.49
N ALA A 23 5.91 -8.23 1.26
CA ALA A 23 5.49 -7.37 0.14
C ALA A 23 3.96 -7.45 -0.08
N LEU A 24 3.42 -8.68 -0.13
CA LEU A 24 1.98 -8.89 -0.31
C LEU A 24 1.16 -8.31 0.84
N THR A 25 1.68 -8.38 2.08
CA THR A 25 1.01 -7.80 3.23
C THR A 25 0.94 -6.28 3.13
N ILE A 26 2.06 -5.64 2.77
CA ILE A 26 2.12 -4.18 2.57
C ILE A 26 1.14 -3.76 1.47
N LEU A 27 1.16 -4.45 0.32
CA LEU A 27 0.28 -4.15 -0.80
C LEU A 27 -1.20 -4.35 -0.42
N ARG A 28 -1.55 -5.43 0.27
CA ARG A 28 -2.92 -5.66 0.76
C ARG A 28 -3.39 -4.53 1.66
N THR A 29 -2.55 -4.07 2.59
CA THR A 29 -2.88 -2.94 3.46
C THR A 29 -3.13 -1.67 2.63
N HIS A 30 -2.24 -1.37 1.68
CA HIS A 30 -2.38 -0.19 0.82
C HIS A 30 -3.67 -0.24 0.00
N TYR A 31 -3.93 -1.34 -0.72
CA TYR A 31 -5.09 -1.45 -1.60
C TYR A 31 -6.42 -1.53 -0.84
N ASN A 32 -6.44 -2.15 0.34
CA ASN A 32 -7.68 -2.33 1.10
C ASN A 32 -8.05 -1.14 1.99
N PHE A 33 -7.09 -0.30 2.37
CA PHE A 33 -7.33 0.78 3.33
C PHE A 33 -6.92 2.16 2.84
N CYS A 34 -5.83 2.25 2.06
CA CYS A 34 -5.22 3.51 1.67
C CYS A 34 -5.60 3.96 0.26
N MET A 35 -5.91 3.03 -0.66
CA MET A 35 -6.23 3.39 -2.04
C MET A 35 -7.59 4.09 -2.11
N PRO A 36 -7.66 5.35 -2.58
CA PRO A 36 -8.92 6.04 -2.74
C PRO A 36 -9.70 5.46 -3.92
N PHE A 37 -11.00 5.30 -3.75
CA PHE A 37 -11.89 4.88 -4.82
C PHE A 37 -13.13 5.77 -4.87
N THR A 38 -13.67 5.96 -6.08
CA THR A 38 -14.89 6.74 -6.26
C THR A 38 -16.06 5.95 -5.71
N THR A 39 -16.72 6.49 -4.69
CA THR A 39 -17.96 5.92 -4.19
C THR A 39 -19.09 6.93 -4.37
N LYS A 40 -20.28 6.43 -4.71
CA LYS A 40 -21.51 7.21 -4.63
C LYS A 40 -22.01 7.15 -3.19
N GLU A 41 -21.62 8.12 -2.36
CA GLU A 41 -22.26 8.34 -1.05
C GLU A 41 -23.48 9.24 -1.28
N GLY A 42 -24.67 8.63 -1.42
CA GLY A 42 -25.89 9.34 -1.76
C GLY A 42 -25.86 9.94 -3.18
N LYS A 43 -26.15 11.24 -3.31
CA LYS A 43 -26.17 11.97 -4.61
C LYS A 43 -24.83 12.61 -4.99
N LYS A 44 -23.81 12.57 -4.12
CA LYS A 44 -22.49 13.16 -4.38
C LYS A 44 -21.44 12.07 -4.64
N LYS A 45 -20.62 12.26 -5.68
CA LYS A 45 -19.43 11.44 -5.90
C LYS A 45 -18.34 11.96 -4.95
N THR A 46 -17.95 11.14 -3.99
CA THR A 46 -16.86 11.46 -3.06
C THR A 46 -15.71 10.49 -3.30
N VAL A 47 -14.49 11.02 -3.36
CA VAL A 47 -13.26 10.22 -3.38
C VAL A 47 -12.76 10.16 -1.94
N LYS A 48 -12.86 8.99 -1.32
CA LYS A 48 -12.36 8.74 0.04
C LYS A 48 -11.66 7.39 0.07
N THR A 49 -10.66 7.25 0.93
CA THR A 49 -10.05 5.95 1.20
C THR A 49 -10.97 5.11 2.09
N PRO A 50 -10.92 3.77 2.02
CA PRO A 50 -11.64 2.92 2.96
C PRO A 50 -11.36 3.28 4.42
N ALA A 51 -10.11 3.62 4.78
CA ALA A 51 -9.75 4.02 6.14
C ALA A 51 -10.45 5.33 6.58
N GLN A 52 -10.57 6.31 5.69
CA GLN A 52 -11.33 7.55 5.94
C GLN A 52 -12.82 7.29 6.11
N ARG A 53 -13.39 6.36 5.31
CA ARG A 53 -14.81 6.00 5.41
C ARG A 53 -15.13 5.27 6.71
N LEU A 54 -14.20 4.47 7.21
CA LEU A 54 -14.30 3.79 8.49
C LEU A 54 -14.06 4.72 9.70
N GLY A 55 -13.65 5.98 9.48
CA GLY A 55 -13.33 6.92 10.55
C GLY A 55 -12.04 6.57 11.32
N ILE A 56 -11.15 5.78 10.72
CA ILE A 56 -9.87 5.39 11.34
C ILE A 56 -8.88 6.56 11.31
N THR A 57 -8.96 7.38 10.26
CA THR A 57 -8.03 8.49 10.01
C THR A 57 -8.65 9.48 9.04
N ASP A 58 -8.27 10.75 9.14
CA ASP A 58 -8.57 11.76 8.13
C ASP A 58 -7.44 11.93 7.10
N LYS A 59 -6.23 11.45 7.41
CA LYS A 59 -5.05 11.54 6.53
C LYS A 59 -5.13 10.53 5.39
N VAL A 60 -4.72 10.95 4.19
CA VAL A 60 -4.49 10.03 3.05
C VAL A 60 -3.06 9.51 3.15
N PHE A 61 -2.91 8.19 3.16
CA PHE A 61 -1.61 7.52 3.21
C PHE A 61 -1.23 6.98 1.83
N ASP A 62 0.02 7.19 1.44
CA ASP A 62 0.60 6.58 0.24
C ASP A 62 1.42 5.33 0.61
N LEU A 63 1.78 4.51 -0.38
CA LEU A 63 2.60 3.31 -0.17
C LEU A 63 3.93 3.63 0.52
N LYS A 64 4.51 4.81 0.23
CA LYS A 64 5.74 5.28 0.87
C LYS A 64 5.57 5.48 2.38
N ASP A 65 4.43 5.97 2.83
CA ASP A 65 4.16 6.19 4.25
C ASP A 65 4.11 4.85 5.01
N ILE A 66 3.69 3.77 4.36
CA ILE A 66 3.66 2.42 4.94
C ILE A 66 5.07 1.82 5.02
N ILE A 67 5.92 2.09 4.02
CA ILE A 67 7.28 1.51 3.94
C ILE A 67 8.28 2.29 4.80
N TYR A 68 8.17 3.62 4.81
CA TYR A 68 9.14 4.52 5.43
C TYR A 68 8.65 5.20 6.71
N PHE A 69 7.37 5.02 7.08
CA PHE A 69 6.76 5.64 8.26
C PHE A 69 6.96 7.18 8.30
N THR A 70 6.76 7.83 7.15
CA THR A 70 6.90 9.27 6.94
C THR A 70 5.64 10.09 7.20
#